data_AF-A0A2V5SLG1-F1
#
_entry.id   AF-A0A2V5SLG1-F1
#
_cell.length_a   1.000
_cell.length_b   1.000
_cell.length_c   1.000
_cell.angle_alpha   90.00
_cell.angle_beta   90.00
_cell.angle_gamma   90.00
#
_symmetry.space_group_name_H-M   'P 1'
#
loop_
_entity.id
_entity.type
_entity.pdbx_description
1 polymer ?
#
loop_
_entity_poly.entity_id
_entity_poly.type
_entity_poly.pdbx_seq_one_letter_code
_entity_poly.pdbx_strand_id
1 'polypeptide(L)'
;NDVRPRLLPAEGELLLSYKLFEIQKWNLDSSREAASPGQFAIICCLQGSLRCGDTDLSPGEFCLVQASLPDRRLQPQRKRT
;
A
#
# COMPACT_ATOMS: atom_id res chain seq x y z
N ASN A 1 -16.07 5.62 26.55
CA ASN A 1 -15.12 6.74 26.41
C ASN A 1 -14.49 6.66 25.04
N ASP A 2 -15.04 7.39 24.08
CA ASP A 2 -14.46 7.49 22.74
C ASP A 2 -13.34 8.52 22.73
N VAL A 3 -12.16 8.10 22.27
CA VAL A 3 -11.02 8.98 22.06
C VAL A 3 -10.99 9.32 20.58
N ARG A 4 -11.15 10.60 20.25
CA ARG A 4 -10.92 11.07 18.87
C ARG A 4 -9.40 11.14 18.63
N PRO A 5 -8.84 10.34 17.70
CA PRO A 5 -7.42 10.40 17.41
C PRO A 5 -7.07 11.78 16.83
N ARG A 6 -5.86 12.27 17.16
CA ARG A 6 -5.32 13.48 16.56
C ARG A 6 -5.00 13.21 15.09
N LEU A 7 -5.49 14.04 14.19
CA LEU A 7 -5.11 13.99 12.78
C LEU A 7 -3.63 14.39 12.65
N LEU A 8 -2.85 13.54 12.01
CA LEU A 8 -1.46 13.82 11.68
C LEU A 8 -1.42 14.64 10.39
N PRO A 9 -0.73 15.80 10.36
CA PRO A 9 -0.41 16.44 9.10
C PRO A 9 0.60 15.56 8.34
N ALA A 10 0.30 15.24 7.09
CA ALA A 10 1.20 14.48 6.24
C ALA A 10 1.74 15.36 5.12
N GLU A 11 3.07 15.37 4.97
CA GLU A 11 3.75 16.02 3.85
C GLU A 11 4.25 14.94 2.89
N GLY A 12 3.62 14.85 1.73
CA GLY A 12 3.95 13.85 0.72
C GLY A 12 3.37 12.47 1.00
N GLU A 13 4.12 11.43 0.64
CA GLU A 13 3.65 10.04 0.70
C GLU A 13 3.79 9.40 2.10
N LEU A 14 4.81 9.78 2.87
CA LEU A 14 5.04 9.24 4.21
C LEU A 14 4.08 9.91 5.21
N LEU A 15 3.14 9.13 5.75
CA LEU A 15 2.17 9.61 6.73
C LEU A 15 2.68 9.49 8.17
N LEU A 16 3.44 8.42 8.45
CA LEU A 16 3.98 8.11 9.76
C LEU A 16 5.24 7.26 9.60
N SER A 17 6.30 7.61 10.31
CA SER A 17 7.44 6.71 10.55
C SER A 17 7.53 6.47 12.05
N TYR A 18 7.54 5.20 12.43
CA TYR A 18 7.68 4.74 13.81
C TYR A 18 8.77 3.68 13.89
N LYS A 19 9.22 3.37 15.12
CA LYS A 19 10.38 2.48 15.35
C LYS A 19 10.32 1.12 14.64
N LEU A 20 9.13 0.63 14.33
CA LEU A 20 8.91 -0.72 13.80
C LEU A 20 8.27 -0.74 12.42
N PHE A 21 7.70 0.37 11.95
CA PHE A 21 6.96 0.41 10.69
C PHE A 21 6.80 1.84 10.19
N GLU A 22 6.44 1.93 8.91
CA GLU A 22 6.04 3.15 8.25
C GLU A 22 4.64 2.98 7.67
N ILE A 23 3.90 4.08 7.62
CA ILE A 23 2.64 4.16 6.89
C ILE A 23 2.85 5.17 5.77
N GLN A 24 2.64 4.70 4.54
CA GLN A 24 2.73 5.52 3.35
C GLN A 24 1.41 5.47 2.59
N LYS A 25 1.08 6.57 1.89
CA LYS A 25 -0.06 6.65 0.98
C LYS A 25 0.44 7.08 -0.39
N TRP A 26 0.23 6.23 -1.38
CA TRP A 26 0.70 6.45 -2.74
C TRP A 26 -0.45 6.79 -3.67
N ASN A 27 -0.21 7.74 -4.57
CA ASN A 27 -0.94 7.82 -5.83
C ASN A 27 -0.15 7.01 -6.85
N LEU A 28 -0.63 5.82 -7.20
CA LEU A 28 0.13 4.86 -8.00
C LEU A 28 -0.15 5.07 -9.49
N ASP A 29 0.64 5.92 -10.15
CA ASP A 29 0.49 6.18 -11.60
C ASP A 29 1.30 5.21 -12.49
N SER A 30 2.28 4.52 -11.90
CA SER A 30 3.13 3.55 -12.56
C SER A 30 3.48 2.38 -11.62
N SER A 31 4.07 1.31 -12.15
CA SER A 31 4.43 0.16 -11.32
C SER A 31 5.52 0.53 -10.31
N ARG A 32 5.34 0.10 -9.06
CA ARG A 32 6.25 0.35 -7.94
C ARG A 32 6.40 -0.91 -7.09
N GLU A 33 7.56 -1.10 -6.48
CA GLU A 33 7.78 -2.19 -5.53
C GLU A 33 7.08 -1.90 -4.19
N ALA A 34 6.36 -2.88 -3.65
CA ALA A 34 5.58 -2.74 -2.42
C ALA A 34 6.46 -2.56 -1.17
N ALA A 35 7.59 -3.25 -1.12
CA ALA A 35 8.60 -3.17 -0.07
C ALA A 35 9.92 -3.78 -0.55
N SER A 36 11.03 -3.33 0.02
CA SER A 36 12.36 -3.89 -0.26
C SER A 36 12.41 -5.41 -0.02
N PRO A 37 13.28 -6.14 -0.75
CA PRO A 37 13.48 -7.58 -0.52
C PRO A 37 13.80 -7.90 0.94
N GLY A 38 13.19 -8.95 1.49
CA GLY A 38 13.36 -9.35 2.89
C GLY A 38 12.49 -8.59 3.90
N GLN A 39 11.75 -7.56 3.49
CA GLN A 39 10.74 -6.88 4.31
C GLN A 39 9.33 -7.31 3.91
N PHE A 40 8.34 -7.13 4.77
CA PHE A 40 6.94 -7.36 4.38
C PHE A 40 6.19 -6.03 4.27
N ALA A 41 5.07 -6.03 3.54
CA ALA A 41 4.16 -4.89 3.49
C ALA A 41 2.71 -5.36 3.54
N ILE A 42 1.87 -4.56 4.19
CA ILE A 42 0.41 -4.70 4.13
C ILE A 42 -0.09 -3.59 3.21
N ILE A 43 -0.78 -3.98 2.14
CA ILE A 43 -1.29 -3.06 1.12
C ILE A 43 -2.79 -2.95 1.28
N CYS A 44 -3.30 -1.72 1.21
CA CYS A 44 -4.72 -1.41 1.13
C CYS A 44 -4.99 -0.63 -0.16
N CYS A 45 -5.89 -1.12 -1.00
CA CYS A 45 -6.36 -0.33 -2.13
C CYS A 45 -7.40 0.67 -1.61
N LEU A 46 -7.09 1.98 -1.69
CA LEU A 46 -8.02 3.02 -1.25
C LEU A 46 -8.96 3.48 -2.38
N GLN A 47 -8.47 3.47 -3.63
CA GLN A 47 -9.20 3.94 -4.80
C GLN A 47 -8.65 3.27 -6.06
N GLY A 48 -9.51 3.10 -7.08
CA GLY A 48 -9.14 2.47 -8.35
C GLY A 48 -9.07 0.95 -8.21
N SER A 49 -8.14 0.33 -8.92
CA SER A 49 -7.78 -1.08 -8.70
C SER A 49 -6.29 -1.26 -8.92
N LEU A 50 -5.70 -2.22 -8.22
CA LEU A 50 -4.27 -2.52 -8.33
C LEU A 50 -4.05 -4.03 -8.37
N ARG A 51 -3.01 -4.46 -9.09
CA ARG A 51 -2.52 -5.83 -9.08
C ARG A 51 -1.25 -5.93 -8.24
N CYS A 52 -1.16 -6.97 -7.43
CA CYS A 52 0.03 -7.34 -6.68
C CYS A 52 0.28 -8.84 -6.86
N GLY A 53 1.32 -9.20 -7.60
CA GLY A 53 1.50 -10.58 -8.07
C GLY A 53 0.28 -11.04 -8.88
N ASP A 54 -0.32 -12.15 -8.48
CA ASP A 54 -1.52 -12.72 -9.11
C ASP A 54 -2.85 -12.24 -8.51
N THR A 55 -2.80 -11.29 -7.56
CA THR A 55 -4.00 -10.79 -6.87
C THR A 55 -4.39 -9.41 -7.38
N ASP A 56 -5.66 -9.25 -7.76
CA ASP A 56 -6.27 -7.96 -8.04
C ASP A 56 -7.01 -7.47 -6.79
N LEU A 57 -6.77 -6.21 -6.40
CA LEU A 57 -7.41 -5.56 -5.27
C LEU A 57 -8.29 -4.41 -5.74
N SER A 58 -9.51 -4.40 -5.21
CA SER A 58 -10.52 -3.34 -5.31
C SER A 58 -10.49 -2.44 -4.07
N PRO A 59 -11.14 -1.26 -4.11
CA PRO A 59 -11.13 -0.35 -2.97
C PRO A 59 -11.67 -1.00 -1.69
N GLY A 60 -10.93 -0.89 -0.60
CA GLY A 60 -11.23 -1.51 0.70
C GLY A 60 -10.62 -2.91 0.88
N GLU A 61 -10.05 -3.51 -0.16
CA GLU A 61 -9.38 -4.82 -0.06
C GLU A 61 -7.91 -4.67 0.34
N PHE A 62 -7.38 -5.73 0.96
CA PHE A 62 -6.03 -5.77 1.51
C PHE A 62 -5.27 -7.01 1.07
N CYS A 63 -3.96 -6.90 0.95
CA CYS A 63 -3.08 -8.06 0.83
C CYS A 63 -1.81 -7.92 1.70
N LEU A 64 -1.20 -9.07 2.01
CA LEU A 64 0.11 -9.15 2.64
C LEU A 64 1.15 -9.55 1.60
N VAL A 65 2.11 -8.67 1.35
CA VAL A 65 3.32 -8.98 0.60
C VAL A 65 4.34 -9.57 1.56
N GLN A 66 4.60 -10.87 1.44
CA GLN A 66 5.54 -11.58 2.30
C GLN A 66 6.99 -11.19 2.01
N ALA A 67 7.88 -11.29 3.01
CA ALA A 67 9.30 -11.02 2.86
C ALA A 67 10.02 -11.86 1.80
N SER A 68 9.55 -13.10 1.61
CA SER A 68 10.10 -14.06 0.65
C SER A 68 9.45 -14.01 -0.72
N LEU A 69 8.42 -13.17 -0.93
CA LEU A 69 7.70 -13.15 -2.20
C LEU A 69 8.60 -12.59 -3.31
N PRO A 70 8.78 -13.29 -4.45
CA PRO A 70 9.64 -12.83 -5.54
C PRO A 70 9.04 -11.66 -6.33
N ASP A 71 7.77 -11.76 -6.73
CA ASP A 71 7.06 -10.66 -7.37
C ASP A 71 6.35 -9.81 -6.31
N ARG A 72 6.84 -8.59 -6.17
CA ARG A 72 6.47 -7.63 -5.12
C ARG A 72 5.94 -6.33 -5.73
N ARG A 73 5.68 -6.33 -7.04
CA ARG A 73 5.29 -5.12 -7.75
C ARG A 73 3.80 -4.87 -7.60
N LEU A 74 3.49 -3.64 -7.20
CA LEU A 74 2.18 -3.06 -7.36
C LEU A 74 2.08 -2.51 -8.78
N GLN A 75 0.99 -2.85 -9.45
CA GLN A 75 0.69 -2.38 -10.79
C GLN A 75 -0.68 -1.71 -10.76
N PRO A 76 -0.79 -0.42 -11.13
CA PRO A 76 -2.09 0.18 -11.27
C PRO A 76 -2.83 -0.46 -12.44
N GLN A 77 -4.08 -0.83 -12.22
CA GLN A 77 -4.91 -1.35 -13.30
C GLN A 77 -5.66 -0.18 -13.94
N ARG A 78 -5.57 -0.08 -15.27
CA ARG A 78 -6.45 0.81 -16.03
C ARG A 78 -7.85 0.20 -16.04
N LYS A 79 -8.89 1.01 -15.81
CA LYS A 79 -10.26 0.59 -16.13
C LYS A 79 -10.27 0.09 -17.57
N ARG A 80 -10.74 -1.14 -17.80
CA ARG A 80 -11.16 -1.57 -19.14
C ARG A 80 -12.30 -0.64 -19.56
N THR A 81 -12.01 0.28 -20.48
CA THR A 81 -13.01 1.05 -21.22
C THR A 81 -13.67 0.19 -22.27
#